data_AF-A0A0N5DBD5-F1
#
_entry.id   AF-A0A0N5DBD5-F1
#
_cell.length_a   1.000
_cell.length_b   1.000
_cell.length_c   1.000
_cell.angle_alpha   90.00
_cell.angle_beta   90.00
_cell.angle_gamma   90.00
#
_symmetry.space_group_name_H-M   'P 1'
#
loop_
_entity.id
_entity.type
_entity.pdbx_description
1 polymer ?
#
loop_
_entity_poly.entity_id
_entity_poly.type
_entity_poly.pdbx_seq_one_letter_code
_entity_poly.pdbx_strand_id
1 'polypeptide(L)'
;MVAICYRLHCYATMQAEKGFDMMDSTRSHESELCRELSELDEQLGNIDAQIHSLNAQRQLLLQRKNEIEKLITRRKVEKESALGIWDSDKFDWIQECRLALHSIFKLDEFRSLQRAVINAVLSKKDCLVVMSTGSGKSLCYQLPAVVMKGIVLVVSPLVAFVEDQLHQLNKLGIDAAALNQWTPKN
;
A
#
# COMPACT_ATOMS: atom_id res chain seq x y z
N MET A 1 -20.73 32.17 17.69
CA MET A 1 -21.09 31.54 18.97
C MET A 1 -22.24 32.34 19.55
N VAL A 2 -23.47 31.83 19.41
CA VAL A 2 -24.68 32.53 19.85
C VAL A 2 -25.16 31.81 21.11
N ALA A 3 -25.09 32.49 22.26
CA ALA A 3 -25.69 32.04 23.51
C ALA A 3 -26.94 32.88 23.73
N ILE A 4 -28.12 32.26 23.56
CA ILE A 4 -29.41 32.86 23.91
C ILE A 4 -29.70 32.48 25.36
N CYS A 5 -29.68 33.47 26.24
CA CYS A 5 -30.05 33.37 27.65
C CYS A 5 -31.46 33.97 27.80
N TYR A 6 -32.46 33.15 28.15
CA TYR A 6 -33.76 33.68 28.56
C TYR A 6 -33.89 33.67 30.08
N ARG A 7 -34.03 34.90 30.57
CA ARG A 7 -34.42 35.34 31.91
C ARG A 7 -35.91 35.06 32.11
N LEU A 8 -36.30 34.22 33.09
CA LEU A 8 -37.68 34.18 33.55
C LEU A 8 -37.84 35.01 34.84
N HIS A 9 -38.72 35.99 34.77
CA HIS A 9 -39.11 36.88 35.85
C HIS A 9 -39.85 36.13 36.96
N CYS A 10 -39.46 36.43 38.19
CA CYS A 10 -40.32 36.31 39.38
C CYS A 10 -41.53 37.25 39.24
N TYR A 11 -42.73 36.76 39.55
CA TYR A 11 -43.84 37.60 40.01
C TYR A 11 -44.43 37.01 41.29
N ALA A 12 -44.71 37.91 42.22
CA ALA A 12 -44.93 37.67 43.62
C ALA A 12 -46.41 37.47 43.98
N THR A 13 -46.62 36.59 44.97
CA THR A 13 -47.59 36.59 46.10
C THR A 13 -49.08 36.91 45.94
N MET A 14 -49.86 35.92 46.44
CA MET A 14 -51.03 35.98 47.35
C MET A 14 -52.40 36.38 46.80
N GLN A 15 -53.34 35.41 46.82
CA GLN A 15 -54.50 35.43 47.74
C GLN A 15 -54.92 34.00 48.09
N ALA A 16 -55.31 33.81 49.36
CA ALA A 16 -55.79 32.57 49.95
C ALA A 16 -57.33 32.51 49.89
N GLU A 17 -57.90 31.33 49.64
CA GLU A 17 -58.84 30.62 50.54
C GLU A 17 -59.56 29.44 49.85
N LYS A 18 -59.67 28.33 50.63
CA LYS A 18 -60.67 27.23 50.59
C LYS A 18 -60.55 26.13 49.52
N GLY A 19 -60.25 24.92 50.00
CA GLY A 19 -60.44 23.66 49.28
C GLY A 19 -59.52 22.54 49.75
N PHE A 20 -59.70 22.07 50.99
CA PHE A 20 -59.09 20.84 51.52
C PHE A 20 -59.90 19.63 50.98
N ASP A 21 -59.23 18.54 50.62
CA ASP A 21 -59.72 17.28 49.99
C ASP A 21 -59.86 17.20 48.45
N MET A 22 -58.74 17.31 47.73
CA MET A 22 -58.48 16.64 46.43
C MET A 22 -56.98 16.78 46.02
N MET A 23 -56.04 16.39 46.90
CA MET A 23 -54.60 16.67 46.70
C MET A 23 -53.63 15.51 47.02
N ASP A 24 -54.10 14.28 47.22
CA ASP A 24 -53.23 13.17 47.66
C ASP A 24 -52.75 12.25 46.51
N SER A 25 -53.60 11.93 45.51
CA SER A 25 -53.20 11.05 44.39
C SER A 25 -52.30 11.72 43.36
N THR A 26 -52.48 13.02 43.09
CA THR A 26 -51.71 13.78 42.09
C THR A 26 -50.26 14.00 42.52
N ARG A 27 -50.02 14.19 43.83
CA ARG A 27 -48.70 14.40 44.43
C ARG A 27 -47.84 13.14 44.43
N SER A 28 -48.48 11.97 44.55
CA SER A 28 -47.83 10.66 44.49
C SER A 28 -47.33 10.33 43.07
N HIS A 29 -48.17 10.53 42.05
CA HIS A 29 -47.78 10.36 40.64
C HIS A 29 -46.69 11.35 40.19
N GLU A 30 -46.77 12.60 40.63
CA GLU A 30 -45.76 13.62 40.30
C GLU A 30 -44.40 13.27 40.93
N SER A 31 -44.40 12.69 42.13
CA SER A 31 -43.17 12.20 42.80
C SER A 31 -42.59 10.97 42.10
N GLU A 32 -43.43 10.07 41.58
CA GLU A 32 -43.02 8.87 40.85
C GLU A 32 -42.39 9.22 39.49
N LEU A 33 -42.99 10.17 38.76
CA LEU A 33 -42.43 10.71 37.52
C LEU A 33 -41.10 11.46 37.75
N CYS A 34 -40.97 12.20 38.85
CA CYS A 34 -39.71 12.87 39.20
C CYS A 34 -38.59 11.86 39.48
N ARG A 35 -38.92 10.72 40.08
CA ARG A 35 -37.96 9.64 40.31
C ARG A 35 -37.55 8.96 38.99
N GLU A 36 -38.51 8.65 38.12
CA GLU A 36 -38.24 8.05 36.82
C GLU A 36 -37.40 8.98 35.93
N LEU A 37 -37.67 10.29 35.94
CA LEU A 37 -36.84 11.29 35.28
C LEU A 37 -35.39 11.30 35.81
N SER A 38 -35.21 11.22 37.13
CA SER A 38 -33.86 11.16 37.72
C SER A 38 -33.11 9.89 37.34
N GLU A 39 -33.79 8.74 37.26
CA GLU A 39 -33.18 7.47 36.83
C GLU A 39 -32.80 7.52 35.35
N LEU A 40 -33.62 8.15 34.50
CA LEU A 40 -33.30 8.36 33.07
C LEU A 40 -32.15 9.34 32.86
N ASP A 41 -32.08 10.43 33.63
CA ASP A 41 -30.98 11.40 33.54
C ASP A 41 -29.63 10.77 33.93
N GLU A 42 -29.63 9.88 34.93
CA GLU A 42 -28.43 9.11 35.30
C GLU A 42 -27.99 8.16 34.18
N GLN A 43 -28.94 7.46 33.53
CA GLN A 43 -28.65 6.59 32.39
C GLN A 43 -28.11 7.37 31.20
N LEU A 44 -28.70 8.53 30.89
CA LEU A 44 -28.21 9.41 29.83
C LEU A 44 -26.78 9.89 30.12
N GLY A 45 -26.48 10.29 31.37
CA GLY A 45 -25.12 10.67 31.77
C GLY A 45 -24.09 9.55 31.59
N ASN A 46 -24.48 8.30 31.88
CA ASN A 46 -23.62 7.13 31.65
C ASN A 46 -23.38 6.86 30.17
N ILE A 47 -24.42 6.99 29.33
CA ILE A 47 -24.29 6.86 27.87
C ILE A 47 -23.40 7.98 27.31
N ASP A 48 -23.55 9.22 27.78
CA ASP A 48 -22.72 10.35 27.36
C ASP A 48 -21.25 10.15 27.72
N ALA A 49 -20.96 9.62 28.91
CA ALA A 49 -19.61 9.24 29.31
C ALA A 49 -19.02 8.16 28.37
N GLN A 50 -19.82 7.16 27.98
CA GLN A 50 -19.40 6.15 27.00
C GLN A 50 -19.15 6.77 25.62
N ILE A 51 -20.04 7.64 25.14
CA ILE A 51 -19.88 8.37 23.87
C ILE A 51 -18.58 9.17 23.88
N HIS A 52 -18.26 9.84 24.98
CA HIS A 52 -16.99 10.56 25.13
C HIS A 52 -15.78 9.63 25.03
N SER A 53 -15.79 8.51 25.75
CA SER A 53 -14.69 7.53 25.71
C SER A 53 -14.50 6.91 24.31
N LEU A 54 -15.61 6.55 23.65
CA LEU A 54 -15.61 5.97 22.31
C LEU A 54 -15.15 6.99 21.25
N ASN A 55 -15.54 8.26 21.38
CA ASN A 55 -15.06 9.32 20.50
C ASN A 55 -13.55 9.57 20.67
N ALA A 56 -13.04 9.54 21.90
CA ALA A 56 -11.60 9.63 22.14
C ALA A 56 -10.84 8.45 21.49
N GLN A 57 -11.34 7.23 21.65
CA GLN A 57 -10.77 6.05 21.01
C GLN A 57 -10.84 6.12 19.48
N ARG A 58 -11.97 6.61 18.93
CA ARG A 58 -12.14 6.84 17.48
C ARG A 58 -11.08 7.81 16.95
N GLN A 59 -10.79 8.90 17.66
CA GLN A 59 -9.76 9.85 17.24
C GLN A 59 -8.36 9.22 17.23
N LEU A 60 -8.02 8.43 18.25
CA LEU A 60 -6.75 7.70 18.29
C LEU A 60 -6.61 6.72 17.12
N LEU A 61 -7.66 5.94 16.83
CA LEU A 61 -7.68 5.00 15.72
C LEU A 61 -7.56 5.72 14.36
N LEU A 62 -8.18 6.89 14.20
CA LEU A 62 -8.05 7.70 12.99
C LEU A 62 -6.64 8.24 12.81
N GLN A 63 -5.98 8.70 13.89
CA GLN A 63 -4.58 9.11 13.83
C GLN A 63 -3.69 7.97 13.34
N ARG A 64 -3.81 6.78 13.95
CA ARG A 64 -3.02 5.61 13.58
C ARG A 64 -3.32 5.12 12.16
N LYS A 65 -4.58 5.17 11.73
CA LYS A 65 -4.97 4.88 10.34
C LYS A 65 -4.25 5.81 9.36
N ASN A 66 -4.28 7.12 9.60
CA ASN A 66 -3.64 8.12 8.74
C ASN A 66 -2.10 7.93 8.68
N GLU A 67 -1.46 7.57 9.80
CA GLU A 67 -0.04 7.24 9.83
C GLU A 67 0.28 6.03 8.94
N ILE A 68 -0.50 4.95 9.08
CA ILE A 68 -0.35 3.74 8.25
C ILE A 68 -0.57 4.07 6.78
N GLU A 69 -1.59 4.87 6.43
CA GLU A 69 -1.84 5.30 5.05
C GLU A 69 -0.66 6.10 4.47
N LYS A 70 -0.04 6.99 5.25
CA LYS A 70 1.18 7.71 4.84
C LYS A 70 2.35 6.77 4.59
N LEU A 71 2.56 5.77 5.45
CA LEU A 71 3.63 4.78 5.29
C LEU A 71 3.43 3.91 4.04
N ILE A 72 2.20 3.45 3.79
CA ILE A 72 1.84 2.71 2.58
C ILE A 72 2.09 3.57 1.34
N THR A 73 1.68 4.83 1.38
CA THR A 73 1.85 5.77 0.26
C THR A 73 3.32 6.02 -0.04
N ARG A 74 4.16 6.30 0.98
CA ARG A 74 5.61 6.48 0.80
C ARG A 74 6.26 5.27 0.14
N ARG A 75 5.96 4.05 0.61
CA ARG A 75 6.48 2.82 0.00
C ARG A 75 6.00 2.60 -1.44
N LYS A 76 4.74 2.96 -1.76
CA LYS A 76 4.24 2.90 -3.13
C LYS A 76 5.00 3.86 -4.04
N VAL A 77 5.20 5.11 -3.60
CA VAL A 77 5.94 6.13 -4.37
C VAL A 77 7.40 5.73 -4.61
N GLU A 78 8.11 5.19 -3.61
CA GLU A 78 9.49 4.71 -3.78
C GLU A 78 9.57 3.55 -4.79
N LYS A 79 8.57 2.67 -4.78
CA LYS A 79 8.48 1.51 -5.68
C LYS A 79 8.12 1.92 -7.11
N GLU A 80 7.20 2.88 -7.27
CA GLU A 80 6.83 3.46 -8.56
C GLU A 80 7.91 4.38 -9.12
N SER A 81 8.66 5.10 -8.30
CA SER A 81 9.72 6.00 -8.76
C SER A 81 10.91 5.24 -9.33
N ALA A 82 11.29 4.11 -8.72
CA ALA A 82 12.37 3.28 -9.25
C ALA A 82 11.93 2.53 -10.51
N LEU A 83 10.76 1.88 -10.49
CA LEU A 83 10.33 1.04 -11.62
C LEU A 83 9.77 1.84 -12.80
N GLY A 84 9.06 2.95 -12.54
CA GLY A 84 8.40 3.76 -13.57
C GLY A 84 9.37 4.54 -14.46
N ILE A 85 10.57 4.89 -13.97
CA ILE A 85 11.62 5.49 -14.80
C ILE A 85 12.11 4.45 -15.82
N TRP A 86 12.31 3.21 -15.38
CA TRP A 86 12.92 2.18 -16.19
C TRP A 86 11.91 1.42 -17.05
N ASP A 87 10.64 1.32 -16.67
CA ASP A 87 9.59 0.67 -17.46
C ASP A 87 8.99 1.62 -18.52
N SER A 88 9.88 2.27 -19.28
CA SER A 88 9.52 3.27 -20.30
C SER A 88 10.12 2.90 -21.66
N ASP A 89 9.43 3.30 -22.72
CA ASP A 89 9.90 3.16 -24.11
C ASP A 89 10.69 4.38 -24.60
N LYS A 90 11.13 5.26 -23.69
CA LYS A 90 11.83 6.51 -24.01
C LYS A 90 13.33 6.36 -24.24
N PHE A 91 13.87 5.15 -24.15
CA PHE A 91 15.31 4.90 -24.27
C PHE A 91 15.70 4.62 -25.72
N ASP A 92 16.89 5.10 -26.13
CA ASP A 92 17.37 5.02 -27.51
C ASP A 92 17.49 3.58 -28.03
N TRP A 93 17.83 2.63 -27.16
CA TRP A 93 18.03 1.21 -27.50
C TRP A 93 16.74 0.38 -27.55
N ILE A 94 15.56 0.95 -27.24
CA ILE A 94 14.33 0.15 -27.10
C ILE A 94 13.98 -0.58 -28.41
N GLN A 95 14.21 0.07 -29.55
CA GLN A 95 13.89 -0.50 -30.85
C GLN A 95 14.82 -1.66 -31.20
N GLU A 96 16.12 -1.52 -30.94
CA GLU A 96 17.10 -2.59 -31.10
C GLU A 96 16.78 -3.77 -30.18
N CYS A 97 16.39 -3.49 -28.93
CA CYS A 97 15.98 -4.51 -27.98
C CYS A 97 14.75 -5.29 -28.46
N ARG A 98 13.73 -4.61 -28.99
CA ARG A 98 12.53 -5.26 -29.56
C ARG A 98 12.88 -6.09 -30.79
N LEU A 99 13.76 -5.59 -31.66
CA LEU A 99 14.23 -6.32 -32.82
C LEU A 99 14.96 -7.60 -32.41
N ALA A 100 15.90 -7.53 -31.46
CA ALA A 100 16.60 -8.70 -30.94
C ALA A 100 15.66 -9.69 -30.24
N LEU A 101 14.69 -9.18 -29.47
CA LEU A 101 13.68 -10.00 -28.79
C LEU A 101 12.90 -10.88 -29.78
N HIS A 102 12.44 -10.28 -30.87
CA HIS A 102 11.66 -10.99 -31.87
C HIS A 102 12.53 -11.82 -32.82
N SER A 103 13.63 -11.26 -33.35
CA SER A 103 14.42 -11.90 -34.40
C SER A 103 15.33 -13.03 -33.87
N ILE A 104 15.90 -12.85 -32.68
CA ILE A 104 16.86 -13.79 -32.08
C ILE A 104 16.15 -14.65 -31.05
N PHE A 105 15.53 -14.05 -30.03
CA PHE A 105 14.91 -14.79 -28.93
C PHE A 105 13.53 -15.38 -29.26
N LYS A 106 12.95 -15.02 -30.42
CA LYS A 106 11.63 -15.51 -30.89
C LYS A 106 10.51 -15.26 -29.87
N LEU A 107 10.55 -14.11 -29.20
CA LEU A 107 9.56 -13.65 -28.23
C LEU A 107 8.84 -12.41 -28.76
N ASP A 108 7.54 -12.31 -28.52
CA ASP A 108 6.73 -11.19 -29.02
C ASP A 108 6.88 -9.93 -28.16
N GLU A 109 6.80 -10.10 -26.84
CA GLU A 109 6.77 -8.99 -25.88
C GLU A 109 7.59 -9.27 -24.62
N PHE A 110 8.05 -8.20 -23.98
CA PHE A 110 8.68 -8.27 -22.66
C PHE A 110 7.63 -8.68 -21.62
N ARG A 111 7.99 -9.64 -20.77
CA ARG A 111 7.22 -9.93 -19.55
C ARG A 111 7.40 -8.81 -18.54
N SER A 112 6.52 -8.80 -17.54
CA SER A 112 6.56 -7.84 -16.44
C SER A 112 7.97 -7.73 -15.84
N LEU A 113 8.40 -6.49 -15.58
CA LEU A 113 9.71 -6.10 -15.05
C LEU A 113 10.91 -6.29 -15.99
N GLN A 114 10.85 -7.14 -17.03
CA GLN A 114 12.01 -7.40 -17.88
C GLN A 114 12.52 -6.13 -18.57
N ARG A 115 11.62 -5.35 -19.15
CA ARG A 115 11.96 -4.07 -19.81
C ARG A 115 12.65 -3.11 -18.86
N ALA A 116 12.11 -2.95 -17.65
CA ALA A 116 12.70 -2.10 -16.63
C ALA A 116 14.13 -2.53 -16.25
N VAL A 117 14.35 -3.83 -16.05
CA VAL A 117 15.68 -4.35 -15.74
C VAL A 117 16.64 -4.13 -16.91
N ILE A 118 16.23 -4.46 -18.13
CA ILE A 118 17.04 -4.30 -19.34
C ILE A 118 17.44 -2.83 -19.53
N ASN A 119 16.50 -1.90 -19.36
CA ASN A 119 16.78 -0.47 -19.46
C ASN A 119 17.75 0.02 -18.38
N ALA A 120 17.65 -0.47 -17.15
CA ALA A 120 18.61 -0.16 -16.08
C ALA A 120 20.02 -0.68 -16.41
N VAL A 121 20.12 -1.92 -16.91
CA VAL A 121 21.40 -2.55 -17.31
C VAL A 121 22.04 -1.79 -18.48
N LEU A 122 21.27 -1.50 -19.53
CA LEU A 122 21.76 -0.75 -20.69
C LEU A 122 22.14 0.70 -20.35
N SER A 123 21.53 1.26 -19.31
CA SER A 123 21.92 2.55 -18.71
C SER A 123 23.14 2.47 -17.79
N LYS A 124 23.79 1.31 -17.69
CA LYS A 124 24.97 1.05 -16.84
C LYS A 124 24.70 1.35 -15.36
N LYS A 125 23.51 0.98 -14.87
CA LYS A 125 23.14 1.09 -13.46
C LYS A 125 23.17 -0.27 -12.79
N ASP A 126 23.70 -0.32 -11.58
CA ASP A 126 23.64 -1.51 -10.74
C ASP A 126 22.18 -1.83 -10.38
N CYS A 127 21.79 -3.09 -10.52
CA CYS A 127 20.42 -3.52 -10.23
C CYS A 127 20.40 -4.86 -9.49
N LEU A 128 19.56 -4.95 -8.45
CA LEU A 128 19.20 -6.20 -7.80
C LEU A 128 17.82 -6.63 -8.29
N VAL A 129 17.74 -7.83 -8.87
CA VAL A 129 16.52 -8.33 -9.51
C VAL A 129 15.97 -9.51 -8.71
N VAL A 130 14.75 -9.34 -8.19
CA VAL A 130 14.03 -10.41 -7.48
C VAL A 130 12.81 -10.79 -8.33
N MET A 131 12.90 -11.94 -9.01
CA MET A 131 11.83 -12.47 -9.85
C MET A 131 11.67 -13.97 -9.60
N SER A 132 10.45 -14.49 -9.76
CA SER A 132 10.16 -15.91 -9.57
C SER A 132 10.93 -16.80 -10.56
N THR A 133 11.00 -18.11 -10.28
CA THR A 133 11.42 -19.10 -11.28
C THR A 133 10.48 -19.07 -12.49
N GLY A 134 11.00 -19.30 -13.70
CA GLY A 134 10.21 -19.24 -14.93
C GLY A 134 9.82 -17.84 -15.43
N SER A 135 10.02 -16.77 -14.65
CA SER A 135 9.71 -15.39 -15.05
C SER A 135 10.54 -14.84 -16.22
N GLY A 136 11.59 -15.55 -16.63
CA GLY A 136 12.47 -15.13 -17.72
C GLY A 136 13.60 -14.19 -17.30
N LYS A 137 14.06 -14.29 -16.05
CA LYS A 137 15.22 -13.52 -15.54
C LYS A 137 16.50 -13.65 -16.36
N SER A 138 16.71 -14.75 -17.09
CA SER A 138 17.89 -14.91 -17.95
C SER A 138 17.93 -13.91 -19.11
N LEU A 139 16.77 -13.62 -19.69
CA LEU A 139 16.64 -12.66 -20.78
C LEU A 139 17.15 -11.27 -20.39
N CYS A 140 17.01 -10.90 -19.11
CA CYS A 140 17.39 -9.60 -18.59
C CYS A 140 18.90 -9.30 -18.69
N TYR A 141 19.76 -10.31 -18.81
CA TYR A 141 21.19 -10.14 -19.07
C TYR A 141 21.62 -10.65 -20.45
N GLN A 142 20.90 -11.64 -21.02
CA GLN A 142 21.19 -12.18 -22.35
C GLN A 142 20.88 -11.19 -23.46
N LEU A 143 19.74 -10.50 -23.39
CA LEU A 143 19.37 -9.54 -24.42
C LEU A 143 20.32 -8.33 -24.44
N PRO A 144 20.69 -7.72 -23.29
CA PRO A 144 21.77 -6.73 -23.27
C PRO A 144 23.08 -7.27 -23.83
N ALA A 145 23.45 -8.53 -23.60
CA ALA A 145 24.67 -9.11 -24.15
C ALA A 145 24.73 -9.13 -25.68
N VAL A 146 23.56 -9.22 -26.33
CA VAL A 146 23.45 -9.22 -27.79
C VAL A 146 23.44 -7.80 -28.36
N VAL A 147 22.81 -6.86 -27.65
CA VAL A 147 22.65 -5.47 -28.12
C VAL A 147 23.89 -4.61 -27.80
N MET A 148 24.56 -4.87 -26.68
CA MET A 148 25.74 -4.11 -26.26
C MET A 148 27.01 -4.57 -26.97
N LYS A 149 27.93 -3.63 -27.20
CA LYS A 149 29.31 -3.95 -27.57
C LYS A 149 30.08 -4.39 -26.32
N GLY A 150 30.72 -5.55 -26.39
CA GLY A 150 31.59 -6.07 -25.32
C GLY A 150 31.23 -7.49 -24.93
N ILE A 151 31.60 -7.87 -23.71
CA ILE A 151 31.37 -9.21 -23.15
C ILE A 151 30.51 -9.05 -21.89
N VAL A 152 29.52 -9.92 -21.72
CA VAL A 152 28.74 -10.04 -20.49
C VAL A 152 29.21 -11.27 -19.72
N LEU A 153 29.72 -11.05 -18.51
CA LEU A 153 30.13 -12.12 -17.60
C LEU A 153 28.95 -12.55 -16.74
N VAL A 154 28.58 -13.83 -16.82
CA VAL A 154 27.55 -14.44 -15.99
C VAL A 154 28.19 -15.43 -15.03
N VAL A 155 27.98 -15.22 -13.73
CA VAL A 155 28.50 -16.11 -12.68
C VAL A 155 27.34 -16.96 -12.15
N SER A 156 27.50 -18.28 -12.18
CA SER A 156 26.52 -19.24 -11.67
C SER A 156 27.20 -20.29 -10.80
N PRO A 157 26.60 -20.70 -9.67
CA PRO A 157 27.16 -21.74 -8.81
C PRO A 157 27.00 -23.15 -9.38
N LEU A 158 26.11 -23.36 -10.36
CA LEU A 158 25.75 -24.69 -10.86
C LEU A 158 26.20 -24.87 -12.32
N VAL A 159 27.09 -25.84 -12.56
CA VAL A 159 27.62 -26.10 -13.91
C VAL A 159 26.55 -26.64 -14.85
N ALA A 160 25.71 -27.58 -14.39
CA ALA A 160 24.59 -28.09 -15.20
C ALA A 160 23.65 -26.98 -15.69
N PHE A 161 23.40 -25.97 -14.84
CA PHE A 161 22.62 -24.80 -15.24
C PHE A 161 23.32 -23.97 -16.33
N VAL A 162 24.64 -23.80 -16.23
CA VAL A 162 25.43 -23.08 -17.25
C VAL A 162 25.41 -23.83 -18.58
N GLU A 163 25.56 -25.15 -18.57
CA GLU A 163 25.51 -26.00 -19.77
C GLU A 163 24.14 -25.91 -20.47
N ASP A 164 23.05 -25.95 -19.70
CA ASP A 164 21.69 -25.77 -20.23
C ASP A 164 21.52 -24.38 -20.89
N GLN A 165 22.05 -23.33 -20.27
CA GLN A 165 22.00 -21.98 -20.84
C GLN A 165 22.85 -21.87 -22.12
N LEU A 166 24.06 -22.44 -22.15
CA LEU A 166 24.90 -22.45 -23.35
C LEU A 166 24.24 -23.19 -24.51
N HIS A 167 23.64 -24.34 -24.26
CA HIS A 167 22.91 -25.09 -25.29
C HIS A 167 21.75 -24.27 -25.88
N GLN A 168 21.02 -23.55 -25.04
CA GLN A 168 19.96 -22.65 -25.48
C GLN A 168 20.50 -21.49 -26.33
N LEU A 169 21.58 -20.84 -25.88
CA LEU A 169 22.20 -19.72 -26.62
C LEU A 169 22.76 -20.18 -27.97
N ASN A 170 23.43 -21.32 -28.02
CA ASN A 170 23.95 -21.91 -29.26
C ASN A 170 22.82 -22.23 -30.27
N LYS A 171 21.67 -22.71 -29.79
CA LYS A 171 20.48 -22.92 -30.66
C LYS A 171 19.93 -21.62 -31.25
N LEU A 172 20.11 -20.50 -30.56
CA LEU A 172 19.74 -19.18 -31.03
C LEU A 172 20.83 -18.53 -31.90
N GLY A 173 21.96 -19.22 -32.12
CA GLY A 173 23.11 -18.69 -32.86
C GLY A 173 23.86 -17.59 -32.12
N ILE A 174 23.78 -17.56 -30.78
CA ILE A 174 24.48 -16.58 -29.94
C ILE A 174 25.78 -17.19 -29.47
N ASP A 175 26.90 -16.53 -29.77
CA ASP A 175 28.23 -16.94 -29.30
C ASP A 175 28.32 -16.82 -27.77
N ALA A 176 28.48 -17.95 -27.09
CA ALA A 176 28.65 -18.02 -25.66
C ALA A 176 29.62 -19.14 -25.27
N ALA A 177 30.40 -18.93 -24.22
CA ALA A 177 31.34 -19.90 -23.69
C ALA A 177 31.30 -19.91 -22.15
N ALA A 178 31.70 -21.04 -21.56
CA ALA A 178 31.87 -21.17 -20.12
C ALA A 178 33.30 -21.55 -19.77
N LEU A 179 33.77 -21.00 -18.65
CA LEU A 179 35.00 -21.40 -18.00
C LEU A 179 34.64 -22.23 -16.76
N ASN A 180 35.14 -23.46 -16.70
CA ASN A 180 34.96 -24.34 -15.55
C ASN A 180 36.25 -25.11 -15.26
N GLN A 181 36.21 -25.98 -14.25
CA GLN A 181 37.37 -26.77 -13.82
C GLN A 181 37.93 -27.74 -14.89
N TRP A 182 37.13 -28.06 -15.92
CA TRP A 182 37.53 -28.94 -17.02
C TRP A 182 37.98 -28.19 -18.27
N THR A 183 37.87 -26.86 -18.28
CA THR A 183 38.38 -26.04 -19.38
C THR A 183 39.91 -26.13 -19.40
N PRO A 184 40.55 -26.49 -20.53
CA PRO A 184 42.00 -26.55 -20.64
C PRO A 184 42.66 -25.22 -20.27
N LYS A 185 43.74 -25.29 -19.49
CA LYS A 185 44.57 -24.13 -19.16
C LYS A 185 45.59 -23.97 -20.29
N ASN A 186 45.28 -23.11 -21.25
CA ASN A 186 46.23 -22.69 -22.29
C ASN A 186 47.22 -21.67 -21.72
#